data_AF-A0A7S2KFG2-F1
#
_entry.id   AF-A0A7S2KFG2-F1
#
_cell.length_a   1.000
_cell.length_b   1.000
_cell.length_c   1.000
_cell.angle_alpha   90.00
_cell.angle_beta   90.00
_cell.angle_gamma   90.00
#
_symmetry.space_group_name_H-M   'P 1'
#
loop_
_entity.id
_entity.type
_entity.pdbx_description
1 polymer ?
#
loop_
_entity_poly.entity_id
_entity_poly.type
_entity_poly.pdbx_seq_one_letter_code
_entity_poly.pdbx_strand_id
1 'polypeptide(L)'
;DVVLLSFLQALEDRGVDLYPAQEEAIVEFFGGGHVVLDTPTGSGKSLVAVAALFKALGQGKRAYYTSPTKALTSEKFFDLCNYFGPDRVGMATGDVAVNTRAPVICCTAEVLASIALRDGADAAADVVVMDEFHYFGDPNRGAAWEIPLWRLRGAAFLLMSGTLGDNAALYEALELRSGRPVRVVRSTQRPVPLDFAYSDKSVRAELEDLVARGEFPVYVVHFSRREALATASALSALPALAPPEDRAARLRAAVEAADFRSPFGPQLRELLLQ
;
A
#
# COMPACT_ATOMS: atom_id res chain seq x y z
N ASP A 1 -11.67 15.33 -20.34
CA ASP A 1 -12.42 14.98 -19.11
C ASP A 1 -12.12 16.04 -18.06
N VAL A 2 -13.13 16.77 -17.56
CA VAL A 2 -12.95 17.86 -16.59
C VAL A 2 -12.34 17.34 -15.28
N VAL A 3 -12.72 16.14 -14.85
CA VAL A 3 -12.23 15.55 -13.60
C VAL A 3 -10.73 15.24 -13.69
N LEU A 4 -10.27 14.75 -14.85
CA LEU A 4 -8.85 14.52 -15.09
C LEU A 4 -8.04 15.81 -15.01
N LEU A 5 -8.51 16.87 -15.69
CA LEU A 5 -7.81 18.17 -15.69
C LEU A 5 -7.76 18.77 -14.28
N SER A 6 -8.84 18.69 -13.50
CA SER A 6 -8.83 19.13 -12.11
C SER A 6 -7.87 18.33 -11.23
N PHE A 7 -7.74 17.03 -11.48
CA PHE A 7 -6.78 16.19 -10.75
C PHE A 7 -5.34 16.59 -11.07
N LEU A 8 -5.01 16.76 -12.35
CA LEU A 8 -3.66 17.16 -12.79
C LEU A 8 -3.28 18.55 -12.24
N GLN A 9 -4.21 19.51 -12.28
CA GLN A 9 -3.99 20.83 -11.68
C GLN A 9 -3.69 20.73 -10.17
N ALA A 10 -4.43 19.89 -9.44
CA ALA A 10 -4.20 19.71 -8.01
C ALA A 10 -2.85 19.06 -7.69
N LEU A 11 -2.25 18.29 -8.61
CA LEU A 11 -0.89 17.77 -8.48
C LEU A 11 0.14 18.86 -8.74
N GLU A 12 -0.07 19.67 -9.79
CA GLU A 12 0.79 20.81 -10.12
C GLU A 12 0.85 21.82 -8.96
N ASP A 13 -0.30 22.16 -8.37
CA ASP A 13 -0.40 23.05 -7.20
C ASP A 13 0.37 22.52 -5.97
N ARG A 14 0.58 21.20 -5.91
CA ARG A 14 1.35 20.52 -4.86
C ARG A 14 2.82 20.28 -5.24
N GLY A 15 3.23 20.67 -6.44
CA GLY A 15 4.58 20.42 -6.97
C GLY A 15 4.89 18.93 -7.15
N VAL A 16 3.89 18.12 -7.50
CA VAL A 16 4.05 16.67 -7.70
C VAL A 16 4.10 16.35 -9.19
N ASP A 17 5.27 15.94 -9.67
CA ASP A 17 5.43 15.42 -11.02
C ASP A 17 5.10 13.92 -11.09
N LEU A 18 4.39 13.52 -12.15
CA LEU A 18 4.06 12.12 -12.41
C LEU A 18 5.21 11.40 -13.11
N TYR A 19 5.48 10.17 -12.69
CA TYR A 19 6.28 9.25 -13.48
C TYR A 19 5.50 8.80 -14.73
N PRO A 20 6.19 8.45 -15.84
CA PRO A 20 5.52 8.05 -17.08
C PRO A 20 4.49 6.92 -16.92
N ALA A 21 4.81 5.90 -16.12
CA ALA A 21 3.90 4.80 -15.83
C ALA A 21 2.68 5.22 -14.98
N GLN A 22 2.80 6.27 -14.17
CA GLN A 22 1.66 6.81 -13.43
C GLN A 22 0.74 7.59 -14.37
N GLU A 23 1.30 8.43 -15.23
CA GLU A 23 0.54 9.20 -16.23
C GLU A 23 -0.24 8.28 -17.16
N GLU A 24 0.41 7.27 -17.75
CA GLU A 24 -0.23 6.27 -18.61
C GLU A 24 -1.37 5.55 -17.88
N ALA A 25 -1.13 5.06 -16.66
CA ALA A 25 -2.13 4.35 -15.88
C ALA A 25 -3.32 5.23 -15.51
N ILE A 26 -3.10 6.50 -15.18
CA ILE A 26 -4.16 7.47 -14.89
C ILE A 26 -4.99 7.71 -16.15
N VAL A 27 -4.36 7.99 -17.29
CA VAL A 27 -5.08 8.26 -18.55
C VAL A 27 -5.94 7.06 -18.97
N GLU A 28 -5.36 5.85 -18.96
CA GLU A 28 -6.09 4.62 -19.30
C GLU A 28 -7.26 4.35 -18.34
N PHE A 29 -7.04 4.55 -17.04
CA PHE A 29 -8.11 4.37 -16.05
C PHE A 29 -9.22 5.43 -16.22
N PHE A 30 -8.87 6.67 -16.54
CA PHE A 30 -9.83 7.72 -16.86
C PHE A 30 -10.62 7.43 -18.15
N GLY A 31 -10.02 6.72 -19.12
CA GLY A 31 -10.69 6.17 -20.29
C GLY A 31 -11.79 5.13 -20.00
N GLY A 32 -11.84 4.59 -18.77
CA GLY A 32 -12.92 3.71 -18.30
C GLY A 32 -12.65 2.21 -18.45
N GLY A 33 -11.43 1.84 -18.86
CA GLY A 33 -10.95 0.46 -18.84
C GLY A 33 -10.55 -0.01 -17.44
N HIS A 34 -10.18 -1.29 -17.36
CA HIS A 34 -9.41 -1.82 -16.26
C HIS A 34 -7.93 -1.51 -16.47
N VAL A 35 -7.21 -1.23 -15.40
CA VAL A 35 -5.76 -1.02 -15.44
C VAL A 35 -5.08 -2.00 -14.51
N VAL A 36 -4.09 -2.71 -15.02
CA VAL A 36 -3.13 -3.48 -14.26
C VAL A 36 -1.85 -2.66 -14.20
N LEU A 37 -1.52 -2.16 -13.01
CA LEU A 37 -0.30 -1.40 -12.75
C LEU A 37 0.75 -2.32 -12.13
N ASP A 38 1.66 -2.82 -12.96
CA ASP A 38 2.74 -3.73 -12.60
C ASP A 38 4.07 -2.97 -12.53
N THR A 39 4.33 -2.34 -11.39
CA THR A 39 5.53 -1.50 -11.18
C THR A 39 6.15 -1.78 -9.81
N PRO A 40 7.48 -1.70 -9.65
CA PRO A 40 8.17 -1.97 -8.38
C PRO A 40 7.62 -1.17 -7.19
N THR A 41 7.73 -1.69 -5.97
CA THR A 41 7.44 -0.90 -4.76
C THR A 41 8.33 0.36 -4.72
N GLY A 42 7.72 1.50 -4.38
CA GLY A 42 8.38 2.81 -4.44
C GLY A 42 8.15 3.60 -5.74
N SER A 43 7.47 3.04 -6.75
CA SER A 43 7.11 3.72 -8.01
C SER A 43 5.89 4.66 -7.91
N GLY A 44 5.37 4.90 -6.69
CA GLY A 44 4.23 5.79 -6.49
C GLY A 44 2.86 5.25 -6.93
N LYS A 45 2.65 3.91 -6.93
CA LYS A 45 1.35 3.27 -7.24
C LYS A 45 0.16 3.89 -6.49
N SER A 46 0.37 4.28 -5.24
CA SER A 46 -0.67 4.91 -4.40
C SER A 46 -1.25 6.19 -5.02
N LEU A 47 -0.46 6.96 -5.80
CA LEU A 47 -0.97 8.16 -6.46
C LEU A 47 -1.97 7.84 -7.58
N VAL A 48 -1.75 6.76 -8.31
CA VAL A 48 -2.69 6.26 -9.33
C VAL A 48 -3.99 5.80 -8.66
N ALA A 49 -3.89 5.16 -7.49
CA ALA A 49 -5.07 4.82 -6.69
C ALA A 49 -5.85 6.07 -6.24
N VAL A 50 -5.16 7.11 -5.75
CA VAL A 50 -5.82 8.39 -5.41
C VAL A 50 -6.52 8.97 -6.63
N ALA A 51 -5.92 8.94 -7.82
CA ALA A 51 -6.55 9.41 -9.06
C ALA A 51 -7.82 8.61 -9.39
N ALA A 52 -7.79 7.28 -9.28
CA ALA A 52 -8.93 6.41 -9.51
C ALA A 52 -10.09 6.70 -8.53
N LEU A 53 -9.79 6.91 -7.26
CA LEU A 53 -10.77 7.27 -6.24
C LEU A 53 -11.32 8.69 -6.45
N PHE A 54 -10.46 9.64 -6.83
CA PHE A 54 -10.85 11.01 -7.19
C PHE A 54 -11.82 11.02 -8.37
N LYS A 55 -11.56 10.21 -9.41
CA LYS A 55 -12.47 10.01 -10.53
C LYS A 55 -13.85 9.55 -10.06
N ALA A 56 -13.91 8.55 -9.18
CA ALA A 56 -15.17 8.05 -8.65
C ALA A 56 -15.94 9.14 -7.89
N LEU A 57 -15.26 9.86 -7.00
CA LEU A 57 -15.84 10.96 -6.23
C LEU A 57 -16.38 12.08 -7.14
N GLY A 58 -15.61 12.49 -8.14
CA GLY A 58 -16.03 13.51 -9.12
C GLY A 58 -17.23 13.10 -9.97
N GLN A 59 -17.52 11.80 -10.07
CA GLN A 59 -18.67 11.24 -10.77
C GLN A 59 -19.83 10.87 -9.84
N GLY A 60 -19.73 11.14 -8.53
CA GLY A 60 -20.74 10.73 -7.54
C GLY A 60 -20.85 9.21 -7.38
N LYS A 61 -19.81 8.47 -7.78
CA LYS A 61 -19.74 7.01 -7.73
C LYS A 61 -19.12 6.52 -6.44
N ARG A 62 -19.34 5.24 -6.14
CA ARG A 62 -18.81 4.59 -4.94
C ARG A 62 -17.57 3.76 -5.26
N ALA A 63 -16.54 3.90 -4.45
CA ALA A 63 -15.25 3.26 -4.67
C ALA A 63 -14.75 2.48 -3.45
N TYR A 64 -13.99 1.42 -3.71
CA TYR A 64 -13.31 0.63 -2.70
C TYR A 64 -11.80 0.62 -2.94
N TYR A 65 -11.03 0.76 -1.86
CA TYR A 65 -9.60 0.49 -1.83
C TYR A 65 -9.37 -0.74 -0.94
N THR A 66 -8.86 -1.82 -1.50
CA THR A 66 -8.56 -3.03 -0.73
C THR A 66 -7.07 -3.16 -0.43
N SER A 67 -6.74 -3.56 0.79
CA SER A 67 -5.39 -3.91 1.23
C SER A 67 -5.35 -5.34 1.80
N PRO A 68 -4.18 -6.01 1.81
CA PRO A 68 -4.09 -7.40 2.25
C PRO A 68 -4.11 -7.57 3.78
N THR A 69 -3.89 -6.51 4.56
CA THR A 69 -3.83 -6.59 6.02
C THR A 69 -4.59 -5.44 6.67
N LYS A 70 -5.10 -5.67 7.89
CA LYS A 70 -5.79 -4.63 8.69
C LYS A 70 -4.91 -3.42 8.96
N ALA A 71 -3.60 -3.63 9.15
CA ALA A 71 -2.64 -2.55 9.40
C ALA A 71 -2.52 -1.64 8.17
N LEU A 72 -2.35 -2.23 6.98
CA LEU A 72 -2.29 -1.48 5.72
C LEU A 72 -3.63 -0.80 5.41
N THR A 73 -4.76 -1.46 5.67
CA THR A 73 -6.09 -0.83 5.55
C THR A 73 -6.20 0.40 6.47
N SER A 74 -5.70 0.32 7.70
CA SER A 74 -5.75 1.45 8.65
C SER A 74 -4.84 2.60 8.21
N GLU A 75 -3.62 2.31 7.77
CA GLU A 75 -2.70 3.29 7.19
C GLU A 75 -3.36 4.02 6.01
N LYS A 76 -3.91 3.25 5.05
CA LYS A 76 -4.55 3.82 3.86
C LYS A 76 -5.83 4.58 4.20
N PHE A 77 -6.58 4.18 5.21
CA PHE A 77 -7.72 4.96 5.70
C PHE A 77 -7.30 6.38 6.10
N PHE A 78 -6.23 6.52 6.91
CA PHE A 78 -5.75 7.83 7.33
C PHE A 78 -5.16 8.64 6.18
N ASP A 79 -4.38 8.01 5.29
CA ASP A 79 -3.87 8.65 4.08
C ASP A 79 -5.02 9.22 3.23
N LEU A 80 -6.04 8.40 2.95
CA LEU A 80 -7.19 8.81 2.14
C LEU A 80 -8.04 9.88 2.84
N CYS A 81 -8.17 9.86 4.16
CA CYS A 81 -8.79 10.95 4.91
C CYS A 81 -8.06 12.28 4.69
N ASN A 82 -6.72 12.26 4.62
CA ASN A 82 -5.94 13.47 4.32
C ASN A 82 -6.18 13.96 2.88
N TYR A 83 -6.40 13.05 1.92
CA TYR A 83 -6.70 13.44 0.54
C TYR A 83 -8.12 13.94 0.33
N PHE A 84 -9.12 13.28 0.92
CA PHE A 84 -10.54 13.48 0.57
C PHE A 84 -11.41 14.02 1.71
N GLY A 85 -10.86 14.13 2.91
CA GLY A 85 -11.57 14.48 4.13
C GLY A 85 -12.23 13.26 4.80
N PRO A 86 -12.32 13.25 6.15
CA PRO A 86 -12.82 12.10 6.91
C PRO A 86 -14.30 11.79 6.64
N ASP A 87 -15.10 12.77 6.24
CA ASP A 87 -16.53 12.58 5.95
C ASP A 87 -16.76 11.72 4.70
N ARG A 88 -15.80 11.70 3.78
CA ARG A 88 -15.90 11.01 2.48
C ARG A 88 -15.23 9.64 2.46
N VAL A 89 -14.57 9.26 3.56
CA VAL A 89 -13.79 8.03 3.64
C VAL A 89 -14.30 7.18 4.81
N GLY A 90 -14.52 5.90 4.54
CA GLY A 90 -14.84 4.88 5.52
C GLY A 90 -13.77 3.80 5.58
N MET A 91 -13.79 3.03 6.67
CA MET A 91 -12.94 1.87 6.86
C MET A 91 -13.79 0.66 7.22
N ALA A 92 -13.49 -0.51 6.63
CA ALA A 92 -14.10 -1.76 7.03
C ALA A 92 -13.08 -2.90 7.05
N THR A 93 -12.79 -3.43 8.22
CA THR A 93 -12.06 -4.68 8.43
C THR A 93 -13.01 -5.73 9.00
N GLY A 94 -12.56 -6.98 9.15
CA GLY A 94 -13.39 -8.04 9.74
C GLY A 94 -13.84 -7.79 11.19
N ASP A 95 -13.27 -6.80 11.87
CA ASP A 95 -13.48 -6.47 13.28
C ASP A 95 -13.84 -5.00 13.56
N VAL A 96 -13.53 -4.09 12.64
CA VAL A 96 -13.74 -2.64 12.82
C VAL A 96 -14.45 -2.07 11.61
N ALA A 97 -15.45 -1.24 11.84
CA ALA A 97 -16.19 -0.54 10.80
C ALA A 97 -16.39 0.93 11.19
N VAL A 98 -15.99 1.84 10.29
CA VAL A 98 -16.05 3.29 10.46
C VAL A 98 -16.61 3.91 9.19
N ASN A 99 -17.59 4.82 9.33
CA ASN A 99 -18.18 5.57 8.21
C ASN A 99 -18.49 4.70 6.97
N THR A 100 -19.13 3.54 7.16
CA THR A 100 -19.33 2.53 6.09
C THR A 100 -20.28 2.99 4.98
N ARG A 101 -20.90 4.17 5.12
CA ARG A 101 -21.73 4.79 4.08
C ARG A 101 -20.96 5.80 3.22
N ALA A 102 -19.71 6.11 3.55
CA ALA A 102 -18.86 6.97 2.75
C ALA A 102 -18.78 6.53 1.27
N PRO A 103 -18.58 7.47 0.35
CA PRO A 103 -18.38 7.18 -1.07
C PRO A 103 -17.07 6.44 -1.35
N VAL A 104 -16.05 6.59 -0.51
CA VAL A 104 -14.80 5.80 -0.59
C VAL A 104 -14.68 4.92 0.65
N ILE A 105 -14.50 3.62 0.45
CA ILE A 105 -14.31 2.66 1.55
C ILE A 105 -12.93 2.01 1.42
N CYS A 106 -12.09 2.17 2.43
CA CYS A 106 -10.87 1.37 2.59
C CYS A 106 -11.21 0.08 3.34
N CYS A 107 -10.86 -1.08 2.81
CA CYS A 107 -11.19 -2.34 3.47
C CYS A 107 -10.12 -3.42 3.27
N THR A 108 -10.26 -4.53 4.00
CA THR A 108 -9.51 -5.75 3.66
C THR A 108 -10.12 -6.41 2.43
N ALA A 109 -9.33 -7.14 1.65
CA ALA A 109 -9.81 -7.85 0.47
C ALA A 109 -11.01 -8.77 0.77
N GLU A 110 -11.00 -9.45 1.92
CA GLU A 110 -12.07 -10.35 2.36
C GLU A 110 -13.40 -9.62 2.58
N VAL A 111 -13.37 -8.37 3.03
CA VAL A 111 -14.60 -7.57 3.24
C VAL A 111 -15.23 -7.25 1.89
N LEU A 112 -14.43 -6.85 0.89
CA LEU A 112 -14.95 -6.63 -0.46
C LEU A 112 -15.45 -7.94 -1.08
N ALA A 113 -14.72 -9.05 -0.90
CA ALA A 113 -15.16 -10.36 -1.36
C ALA A 113 -16.53 -10.76 -0.77
N SER A 114 -16.74 -10.52 0.52
CA SER A 114 -18.03 -10.75 1.17
C SER A 114 -19.16 -9.90 0.57
N ILE A 115 -18.92 -8.60 0.35
CA ILE A 115 -19.87 -7.70 -0.33
C ILE A 115 -20.18 -8.21 -1.73
N ALA A 116 -19.14 -8.58 -2.49
CA ALA A 116 -19.28 -9.06 -3.86
C ALA A 116 -20.02 -10.41 -3.95
N LEU A 117 -19.85 -11.31 -2.99
CA LEU A 117 -20.63 -12.55 -2.91
C LEU A 117 -22.11 -12.27 -2.63
N ARG A 118 -22.38 -11.40 -1.66
CA ARG A 118 -23.74 -11.09 -1.20
C ARG A 118 -24.53 -10.31 -2.24
N ASP A 119 -23.95 -9.26 -2.78
CA ASP A 119 -24.67 -8.26 -3.57
C ASP A 119 -24.37 -8.39 -5.08
N GLY A 120 -23.26 -9.03 -5.47
CA GLY A 120 -22.95 -9.32 -6.86
C GLY A 120 -22.90 -8.07 -7.75
N ALA A 121 -23.65 -8.09 -8.85
CA ALA A 121 -23.72 -6.97 -9.79
C ALA A 121 -24.47 -5.75 -9.21
N ASP A 122 -25.29 -5.94 -8.17
CA ASP A 122 -26.07 -4.88 -7.52
C ASP A 122 -25.27 -4.20 -6.39
N ALA A 123 -24.05 -4.66 -6.12
CA ALA A 123 -23.16 -4.02 -5.17
C ALA A 123 -22.85 -2.57 -5.61
N ALA A 124 -22.96 -1.63 -4.68
CA ALA A 124 -22.56 -0.24 -4.93
C ALA A 124 -21.03 -0.11 -4.93
N ALA A 125 -20.38 -0.64 -5.97
CA ALA A 125 -18.94 -0.67 -6.17
C ALA A 125 -18.62 -0.38 -7.64
N ASP A 126 -18.48 0.91 -7.97
CA ASP A 126 -18.22 1.36 -9.35
C ASP A 126 -16.73 1.36 -9.70
N VAL A 127 -15.88 1.61 -8.70
CA VAL A 127 -14.42 1.63 -8.82
C VAL A 127 -13.82 0.78 -7.71
N VAL A 128 -12.90 -0.10 -8.06
CA VAL A 128 -12.19 -0.93 -7.09
C VAL A 128 -10.69 -0.83 -7.35
N VAL A 129 -9.96 -0.34 -6.36
CA VAL A 129 -8.50 -0.40 -6.30
C VAL A 129 -8.11 -1.62 -5.49
N MET A 130 -7.40 -2.56 -6.12
CA MET A 130 -6.82 -3.72 -5.44
C MET A 130 -5.32 -3.52 -5.28
N ASP A 131 -4.91 -3.19 -4.07
CA ASP A 131 -3.50 -3.16 -3.70
C ASP A 131 -2.96 -4.58 -3.48
N GLU A 132 -1.66 -4.73 -3.68
CA GLU A 132 -0.94 -6.01 -3.56
C GLU A 132 -1.62 -7.16 -4.31
N PHE A 133 -2.00 -6.91 -5.57
CA PHE A 133 -2.76 -7.85 -6.40
C PHE A 133 -2.06 -9.19 -6.64
N HIS A 134 -0.74 -9.31 -6.40
CA HIS A 134 -0.05 -10.59 -6.45
C HIS A 134 -0.57 -11.63 -5.45
N TYR A 135 -1.28 -11.21 -4.39
CA TYR A 135 -2.00 -12.14 -3.49
C TYR A 135 -3.12 -12.92 -4.19
N PHE A 136 -3.52 -12.54 -5.42
CA PHE A 136 -4.42 -13.33 -6.26
C PHE A 136 -3.97 -14.80 -6.38
N GLY A 137 -2.65 -15.05 -6.46
CA GLY A 137 -2.09 -16.40 -6.54
C GLY A 137 -1.90 -17.11 -5.20
N ASP A 138 -2.30 -16.49 -4.08
CA ASP A 138 -2.14 -17.10 -2.76
C ASP A 138 -3.11 -18.28 -2.58
N PRO A 139 -2.62 -19.49 -2.24
CA PRO A 139 -3.47 -20.69 -2.18
C PRO A 139 -4.52 -20.67 -1.07
N ASN A 140 -4.34 -19.83 -0.04
CA ASN A 140 -5.24 -19.76 1.12
C ASN A 140 -6.17 -18.54 1.06
N ARG A 141 -5.67 -17.42 0.53
CA ARG A 141 -6.34 -16.11 0.59
C ARG A 141 -6.66 -15.53 -0.78
N GLY A 142 -6.12 -16.07 -1.87
CA GLY A 142 -6.27 -15.51 -3.23
C GLY A 142 -7.71 -15.39 -3.70
N ALA A 143 -8.59 -16.28 -3.21
CA ALA A 143 -10.03 -16.21 -3.45
C ALA A 143 -10.63 -14.83 -3.11
N ALA A 144 -10.09 -14.11 -2.12
CA ALA A 144 -10.57 -12.78 -1.74
C ALA A 144 -10.29 -11.71 -2.82
N TRP A 145 -9.27 -11.88 -3.66
CA TRP A 145 -8.98 -11.04 -4.82
C TRP A 145 -9.73 -11.51 -6.06
N GLU A 146 -9.90 -12.82 -6.23
CA GLU A 146 -10.64 -13.41 -7.36
C GLU A 146 -12.12 -13.05 -7.36
N ILE A 147 -12.79 -13.25 -6.22
CA ILE A 147 -14.24 -13.14 -6.10
C ILE A 147 -14.78 -11.78 -6.58
N PRO A 148 -14.25 -10.62 -6.14
CA PRO A 148 -14.74 -9.33 -6.60
C PRO A 148 -14.58 -9.15 -8.11
N LEU A 149 -13.47 -9.63 -8.69
CA LEU A 149 -13.29 -9.59 -10.14
C LEU A 149 -14.50 -10.24 -10.79
N TRP A 150 -14.86 -11.47 -10.41
CA TRP A 150 -15.93 -12.27 -11.01
C TRP A 150 -17.36 -11.77 -10.76
N ARG A 151 -17.61 -11.20 -9.59
CA ARG A 151 -18.96 -10.83 -9.14
C ARG A 151 -19.33 -9.38 -9.44
N LEU A 152 -18.38 -8.43 -9.38
CA LEU A 152 -18.63 -7.00 -9.56
C LEU A 152 -18.49 -6.58 -11.04
N ARG A 153 -19.40 -7.05 -11.91
CA ARG A 153 -19.29 -6.85 -13.37
C ARG A 153 -19.34 -5.39 -13.82
N GLY A 154 -19.95 -4.50 -13.04
CA GLY A 154 -20.05 -3.07 -13.35
C GLY A 154 -18.80 -2.26 -12.98
N ALA A 155 -17.93 -2.80 -12.12
CA ALA A 155 -16.80 -2.07 -11.55
C ALA A 155 -15.69 -1.85 -12.58
N ALA A 156 -15.02 -0.69 -12.51
CA ALA A 156 -13.69 -0.50 -13.09
C ALA A 156 -12.63 -0.88 -12.07
N PHE A 157 -11.63 -1.67 -12.48
CA PHE A 157 -10.61 -2.23 -11.59
C PHE A 157 -9.26 -1.60 -11.86
N LEU A 158 -8.60 -1.13 -10.80
CA LEU A 158 -7.18 -0.80 -10.79
C LEU A 158 -6.47 -1.87 -9.97
N LEU A 159 -5.72 -2.75 -10.64
CA LEU A 159 -5.02 -3.88 -10.05
C LEU A 159 -3.54 -3.51 -9.89
N MET A 160 -3.07 -3.30 -8.67
CA MET A 160 -1.73 -2.79 -8.39
C MET A 160 -0.82 -3.89 -7.86
N SER A 161 0.35 -4.06 -8.46
CA SER A 161 1.36 -5.01 -8.00
C SER A 161 2.76 -4.57 -8.45
N GLY A 162 3.80 -5.25 -7.96
CA GLY A 162 5.17 -5.07 -8.45
C GLY A 162 5.88 -6.36 -8.85
N THR A 163 5.16 -7.48 -8.89
CA THR A 163 5.72 -8.83 -9.07
C THR A 163 4.76 -9.74 -9.84
N LEU A 164 4.03 -9.23 -10.84
CA LEU A 164 3.11 -10.08 -11.62
C LEU A 164 3.86 -10.85 -12.70
N GLY A 165 3.64 -12.16 -12.71
CA GLY A 165 3.98 -13.03 -13.84
C GLY A 165 3.04 -12.82 -15.03
N ASP A 166 3.07 -13.77 -15.96
CA ASP A 166 2.12 -13.79 -17.08
C ASP A 166 0.70 -14.15 -16.57
N ASN A 167 -0.24 -13.25 -16.82
CA ASN A 167 -1.64 -13.35 -16.43
C ASN A 167 -2.58 -13.04 -17.62
N ALA A 168 -2.12 -13.22 -18.86
CA ALA A 168 -2.88 -12.86 -20.06
C ALA A 168 -4.29 -13.48 -20.08
N ALA A 169 -4.43 -14.77 -19.72
CA ALA A 169 -5.72 -15.46 -19.69
C ALA A 169 -6.70 -14.85 -18.67
N LEU A 170 -6.19 -14.37 -17.53
CA LEU A 170 -7.01 -13.67 -16.53
C LEU A 170 -7.52 -12.34 -17.08
N TYR A 171 -6.65 -11.57 -17.75
CA TYR A 171 -6.99 -10.27 -18.30
C TYR A 171 -8.00 -10.40 -19.45
N GLU A 172 -7.83 -11.38 -20.33
CA GLU A 172 -8.79 -11.69 -21.40
C GLU A 172 -10.16 -12.06 -20.81
N ALA A 173 -10.19 -12.92 -19.79
CA ALA A 173 -11.44 -13.31 -19.15
C ALA A 173 -12.11 -12.16 -18.38
N LEU A 174 -11.33 -11.22 -17.82
CA LEU A 174 -11.84 -10.00 -17.19
C LEU A 174 -12.45 -9.06 -18.23
N GLU A 175 -11.78 -8.85 -19.36
CA GLU A 175 -12.24 -8.02 -20.48
C GLU A 175 -13.55 -8.56 -21.07
N LEU A 176 -13.58 -9.86 -21.41
CA LEU A 176 -14.77 -10.50 -21.99
C LEU A 176 -16.00 -10.38 -21.10
N ARG A 177 -15.82 -10.49 -19.78
CA ARG A 177 -16.94 -10.54 -18.83
C ARG A 177 -17.43 -9.17 -18.39
N SER A 178 -16.54 -8.18 -18.32
CA SER A 178 -16.88 -6.81 -17.95
C SER A 178 -17.33 -5.98 -19.16
N GLY A 179 -16.91 -6.37 -20.37
CA GLY A 179 -17.05 -5.55 -21.57
C GLY A 179 -16.16 -4.31 -21.57
N ARG A 180 -15.15 -4.24 -20.69
CA ARG A 180 -14.20 -3.13 -20.57
C ARG A 180 -12.80 -3.59 -20.97
N PRO A 181 -12.05 -2.78 -21.72
CA PRO A 181 -10.68 -3.13 -22.09
C PRO A 181 -9.80 -3.27 -20.84
N VAL A 182 -8.88 -4.23 -20.85
CA VAL A 182 -7.81 -4.31 -19.84
C VAL A 182 -6.53 -3.71 -20.41
N ARG A 183 -5.86 -2.87 -19.63
CA ARG A 183 -4.57 -2.26 -19.99
C ARG A 183 -3.53 -2.59 -18.95
N VAL A 184 -2.40 -3.13 -19.40
CA VAL A 184 -1.28 -3.49 -18.54
C VAL A 184 -0.22 -2.42 -18.68
N VAL A 185 -0.04 -1.62 -17.63
CA VAL A 185 1.01 -0.61 -17.53
C VAL A 185 2.14 -1.20 -16.69
N ARG A 186 3.26 -1.50 -17.35
CA ARG A 186 4.41 -2.15 -16.73
C ARG A 186 5.63 -1.24 -16.82
N SER A 187 6.35 -1.11 -15.71
CA SER A 187 7.66 -0.46 -15.68
C SER A 187 8.58 -1.20 -14.74
N THR A 188 9.84 -1.35 -15.12
CA THR A 188 10.90 -1.92 -14.26
C THR A 188 11.73 -0.83 -13.58
N GLN A 189 11.51 0.44 -13.91
CA GLN A 189 12.28 1.56 -13.40
C GLN A 189 11.92 1.83 -11.94
N ARG A 190 12.93 1.86 -11.06
CA ARG A 190 12.80 2.32 -9.69
C ARG A 190 13.27 3.78 -9.60
N PRO A 191 12.49 4.71 -9.02
CA PRO A 191 12.94 6.09 -8.80
C PRO A 191 14.21 6.15 -7.96
N VAL A 192 14.33 5.25 -6.98
CA VAL A 192 15.55 5.04 -6.19
C VAL A 192 16.10 3.66 -6.58
N PRO A 193 17.25 3.60 -7.29
CA PRO A 193 17.91 2.34 -7.63
C PRO A 193 18.27 1.53 -6.37
N LEU A 194 18.37 0.21 -6.53
CA LEU A 194 18.82 -0.69 -5.47
C LEU A 194 20.09 -1.38 -5.92
N ASP A 195 21.09 -1.37 -5.04
CA ASP A 195 22.31 -2.17 -5.16
C ASP A 195 22.18 -3.39 -4.25
N PHE A 196 22.56 -4.56 -4.76
CA PHE A 196 22.50 -5.81 -4.04
C PHE A 196 23.90 -6.36 -3.81
N ALA A 197 24.20 -6.73 -2.57
CA ALA A 197 25.44 -7.37 -2.19
C ALA A 197 25.16 -8.63 -1.37
N TYR A 198 26.04 -9.61 -1.51
CA TYR A 198 26.09 -10.80 -0.66
C TYR A 198 27.28 -10.67 0.28
N SER A 199 27.10 -11.04 1.56
CA SER A 199 28.12 -10.92 2.61
C SER A 199 28.07 -12.15 3.52
N ASP A 200 29.24 -12.74 3.79
CA ASP A 200 29.41 -13.80 4.79
C ASP A 200 29.75 -13.22 6.19
N LYS A 201 29.77 -11.89 6.33
CA LYS A 201 30.02 -11.25 7.62
C LYS A 201 28.84 -11.49 8.57
N SER A 202 29.13 -11.47 9.87
CA SER A 202 28.06 -11.39 10.87
C SER A 202 27.25 -10.10 10.68
N VAL A 203 25.95 -10.13 10.98
CA VAL A 203 25.05 -8.96 10.91
C VAL A 203 25.65 -7.76 11.66
N ARG A 204 26.26 -7.99 12.82
CA ARG A 204 26.93 -6.93 13.59
C ARG A 204 28.05 -6.25 12.80
N ALA A 205 28.97 -7.03 12.23
CA ALA A 205 30.11 -6.49 11.49
C ALA A 205 29.65 -5.73 10.24
N GLU A 206 28.62 -6.24 9.54
CA GLU A 206 28.06 -5.53 8.38
C GLU A 206 27.40 -4.20 8.78
N LEU A 207 26.71 -4.15 9.93
CA LEU A 207 26.11 -2.92 10.43
C LEU A 207 27.16 -1.87 10.84
N GLU A 208 28.23 -2.30 11.51
CA GLU A 208 29.36 -1.41 11.86
C GLU A 208 29.97 -0.80 10.59
N ASP A 209 30.16 -1.59 9.53
CA ASP A 209 30.65 -1.11 8.24
C ASP A 209 29.68 -0.14 7.55
N LEU A 210 28.38 -0.46 7.50
CA LEU A 210 27.36 0.40 6.91
C LEU A 210 27.31 1.77 7.60
N VAL A 211 27.31 1.77 8.94
CA VAL A 211 27.30 3.02 9.73
C VAL A 211 28.60 3.80 9.55
N ALA A 212 29.76 3.14 9.51
CA ALA A 212 31.03 3.79 9.24
C ALA A 212 31.09 4.44 7.83
N ARG A 213 30.40 3.86 6.84
CA ARG A 213 30.24 4.44 5.49
C ARG A 213 29.15 5.52 5.40
N GLY A 214 28.40 5.75 6.48
CA GLY A 214 27.29 6.70 6.50
C GLY A 214 26.02 6.17 5.80
N GLU A 215 25.94 4.87 5.54
CA GLU A 215 24.80 4.20 4.90
C GLU A 215 23.72 3.87 5.93
N PHE A 216 23.06 4.90 6.47
CA PHE A 216 21.95 4.77 7.40
C PHE A 216 20.76 5.65 6.98
N PRO A 217 19.51 5.33 7.35
CA PRO A 217 19.07 4.25 8.25
C PRO A 217 19.19 2.85 7.64
N VAL A 218 19.46 1.84 8.49
CA VAL A 218 19.51 0.41 8.09
C VAL A 218 18.31 -0.33 8.66
N TYR A 219 17.70 -1.19 7.85
CA TYR A 219 16.62 -2.08 8.27
C TYR A 219 17.08 -3.54 8.26
N VAL A 220 17.06 -4.19 9.42
CA VAL A 220 17.50 -5.59 9.58
C VAL A 220 16.28 -6.50 9.70
N VAL A 221 16.18 -7.48 8.82
CA VAL A 221 15.04 -8.40 8.75
C VAL A 221 15.43 -9.77 9.31
N HIS A 222 14.60 -10.29 10.21
CA HIS A 222 14.68 -11.65 10.72
C HIS A 222 13.36 -12.37 10.49
N PHE A 223 13.42 -13.70 10.34
CA PHE A 223 12.23 -14.53 10.13
C PHE A 223 11.48 -14.86 11.43
N SER A 224 12.08 -14.58 12.59
CA SER A 224 11.44 -14.77 13.88
C SER A 224 11.57 -13.54 14.80
N ARG A 225 10.53 -13.30 15.60
CA ARG A 225 10.55 -12.25 16.62
C ARG A 225 11.68 -12.46 17.64
N ARG A 226 11.96 -13.71 17.99
CA ARG A 226 13.02 -14.07 18.94
C ARG A 226 14.40 -13.65 18.43
N GLU A 227 14.70 -13.91 17.16
CA GLU A 227 15.98 -13.49 16.55
C GLU A 227 16.06 -11.98 16.40
N ALA A 228 14.97 -11.32 15.96
CA ALA A 228 14.93 -9.87 15.88
C ALA A 228 15.24 -9.20 17.22
N LEU A 229 14.64 -9.71 18.30
CA LEU A 229 14.88 -9.24 19.66
C LEU A 229 16.31 -9.51 20.13
N ALA A 230 16.81 -10.73 19.92
CA ALA A 230 18.17 -11.09 20.29
C ALA A 230 19.22 -10.20 19.58
N THR A 231 19.03 -9.95 18.29
CA THR A 231 19.88 -9.03 17.52
C THR A 231 19.75 -7.61 18.06
N ALA A 232 18.53 -7.09 18.28
CA ALA A 232 18.33 -5.73 18.79
C ALA A 232 19.01 -5.51 20.15
N SER A 233 18.85 -6.44 21.10
CA SER A 233 19.53 -6.39 22.41
C SER A 233 21.06 -6.49 22.29
N ALA A 234 21.58 -7.23 21.32
CA ALA A 234 23.02 -7.34 21.12
C ALA A 234 23.63 -6.07 20.48
N LEU A 235 22.84 -5.34 19.68
CA LEU A 235 23.27 -4.12 19.00
C LEU A 235 23.20 -2.87 19.89
N SER A 236 22.27 -2.81 20.85
CA SER A 236 22.16 -1.66 21.77
C SER A 236 23.40 -1.47 22.64
N ALA A 237 24.19 -2.54 22.86
CA ALA A 237 25.46 -2.48 23.57
C ALA A 237 26.64 -1.91 22.74
N LEU A 238 26.43 -1.47 21.49
CA LEU A 238 27.50 -1.06 20.59
C LEU A 238 27.66 0.47 20.53
N PRO A 239 28.78 1.03 21.03
CA PRO A 239 29.03 2.47 20.99
C PRO A 239 29.05 3.04 19.57
N ALA A 240 29.47 2.23 18.58
CA ALA A 240 29.52 2.63 17.17
C ALA A 240 28.12 2.91 16.57
N LEU A 241 27.07 2.37 17.17
CA LEU A 241 25.68 2.57 16.74
C LEU A 241 24.94 3.60 17.61
N ALA A 242 25.59 4.14 18.63
CA ALA A 242 24.98 5.12 19.52
C ALA A 242 24.70 6.43 18.76
N PRO A 243 23.48 6.99 18.86
CA PRO A 243 23.19 8.27 18.23
C PRO A 243 23.96 9.40 18.92
N PRO A 244 24.24 10.51 18.21
CA PRO A 244 24.74 11.74 18.82
C PRO A 244 23.86 12.20 20.01
N GLU A 245 24.45 12.85 21.02
CA GLU A 245 23.76 13.19 22.28
C GLU A 245 22.46 13.98 22.09
N ASP A 246 22.44 14.92 21.14
CA ASP A 246 21.27 15.73 20.81
C ASP A 246 20.13 14.88 20.22
N ARG A 247 20.48 13.86 19.42
CA ARG A 247 19.52 12.90 18.86
C ARG A 247 19.05 11.92 19.92
N ALA A 248 19.94 11.46 20.80
CA ALA A 248 19.60 10.60 21.94
C ALA A 248 18.58 11.28 22.86
N ALA A 249 18.78 12.56 23.20
CA ALA A 249 17.86 13.32 24.02
C ALA A 249 16.47 13.46 23.35
N ARG A 250 16.43 13.75 22.05
CA ARG A 250 15.17 13.83 21.28
C ARG A 250 14.45 12.48 21.21
N LEU A 251 15.19 11.39 21.02
CA LEU A 251 14.63 10.03 21.02
C LEU A 251 14.01 9.68 22.37
N ARG A 252 14.71 9.96 23.48
CA ARG A 252 14.17 9.72 24.82
C ARG A 252 12.87 10.50 25.06
N ALA A 253 12.83 11.79 24.72
CA ALA A 253 11.62 12.59 24.85
C ALA A 253 10.45 12.04 24.01
N ALA A 254 10.72 11.59 22.78
CA ALA A 254 9.71 10.97 21.93
C ALA A 254 9.20 9.64 22.50
N VAL A 255 10.08 8.80 23.04
CA VAL A 255 9.73 7.54 23.70
C VAL A 255 8.94 7.77 24.99
N GLU A 256 9.22 8.82 25.75
CA GLU A 256 8.44 9.16 26.94
C GLU A 256 7.03 9.65 26.61
N ALA A 257 6.86 10.34 25.48
CA ALA A 257 5.56 10.84 25.03
C ALA A 257 4.70 9.78 24.30
N ALA A 258 5.30 8.69 23.83
CA ALA A 258 4.62 7.68 23.03
C ALA A 258 3.85 6.65 23.88
N ASP A 259 2.80 6.06 23.28
CA ASP A 259 1.97 5.04 23.91
C ASP A 259 2.54 3.63 23.67
N PHE A 260 2.96 2.97 24.75
CA PHE A 260 3.50 1.61 24.75
C PHE A 260 2.57 0.59 25.42
N ARG A 261 1.24 0.83 25.44
CA ARG A 261 0.26 -0.10 26.05
C ARG A 261 0.00 -1.38 25.26
N SER A 262 0.55 -1.53 24.05
CA SER A 262 0.42 -2.76 23.28
C SER A 262 1.15 -3.93 23.97
N PRO A 263 0.79 -5.20 23.68
CA PRO A 263 1.44 -6.35 24.30
C PRO A 263 2.97 -6.39 24.14
N PHE A 264 3.50 -5.81 23.05
CA PHE A 264 4.94 -5.72 22.78
C PHE A 264 5.55 -4.38 23.23
N GLY A 265 4.71 -3.39 23.56
CA GLY A 265 5.12 -2.03 23.85
C GLY A 265 6.16 -1.91 24.97
N PRO A 266 6.00 -2.58 26.13
CA PRO A 266 6.99 -2.49 27.21
C PRO A 266 8.41 -2.94 26.80
N GLN A 267 8.51 -4.02 26.03
CA GLN A 267 9.79 -4.54 25.53
C GLN A 267 10.41 -3.61 24.48
N LEU A 268 9.59 -3.07 23.57
CA LEU A 268 10.06 -2.09 22.58
C LEU A 268 10.56 -0.81 23.26
N ARG A 269 9.86 -0.32 24.28
CA ARG A 269 10.27 0.85 25.05
C ARG A 269 11.63 0.63 25.70
N GLU A 270 11.86 -0.54 26.29
CA GLU A 270 13.15 -0.89 26.89
C GLU A 270 14.28 -0.84 25.86
N LEU A 271 14.08 -1.47 24.69
CA LEU A 271 15.08 -1.47 23.61
C LEU A 271 15.38 -0.08 23.04
N LEU A 272 14.40 0.83 23.00
CA LEU A 272 14.58 2.19 22.48
C LEU A 272 15.28 3.14 23.48
N LEU A 273 15.30 2.79 24.76
CA LEU A 273 15.92 3.61 25.82
C LEU A 273 17.35 3.17 26.19
N GLN A 274 17.76 1.97 25.76
CA GLN A 274 19.14 1.48 25.85
C GLN A 274 20.05 2.33 24.95
#